data_AF-A0A3D1ZDB8-F1
#
_entry.id   AF-A0A3D1ZDB8-F1
#
_cell.length_a   1.000
_cell.length_b   1.000
_cell.length_c   1.000
_cell.angle_alpha   90.00
_cell.angle_beta   90.00
_cell.angle_gamma   90.00
#
_symmetry.space_group_name_H-M   'P 1'
#
loop_
_entity.id
_entity.type
_entity.pdbx_description
1 polymer ?
#
loop_
_entity_poly.entity_id
_entity_poly.type
_entity_poly.pdbx_seq_one_letter_code
_entity_poly.pdbx_strand_id
1 'polypeptide(L)'
;MPFNKRDVHQSVSSELEELAAAFALETLEIDEGDAYRDHLRACPVCRGLLGEFQTVVNILPVALDVTPTRSELKDLILAEAMADFESEFTGPLVELLKAEPKFGRRDWIMP
;
A
#
# COMPACT_ATOMS: atom_id res chain seq x y z
N MET A 1 6.82 0.46 -29.31
CA MET A 1 5.52 0.10 -29.94
C MET A 1 4.42 0.47 -28.94
N PRO A 2 3.17 0.75 -29.33
CA PRO A 2 2.15 1.10 -28.32
C PRO A 2 1.85 -0.12 -27.45
N PHE A 3 1.88 0.08 -26.13
CA PHE A 3 1.47 -0.90 -25.13
C PHE A 3 0.01 -1.33 -25.40
N ASN A 4 -0.20 -2.60 -25.74
CA ASN A 4 -1.53 -3.14 -25.94
C ASN A 4 -2.04 -3.78 -24.64
N LYS A 5 -2.97 -3.09 -23.98
CA LYS A 5 -3.49 -3.43 -22.64
C LYS A 5 -4.10 -4.84 -22.53
N ARG A 6 -4.45 -5.49 -23.66
CA ARG A 6 -5.13 -6.79 -23.71
C ARG A 6 -4.22 -7.99 -23.99
N ASP A 7 -2.97 -7.74 -24.36
CA ASP A 7 -2.08 -8.84 -24.73
C ASP A 7 -1.55 -9.53 -23.47
N VAL A 8 -1.39 -10.85 -23.53
CA VAL A 8 -0.69 -11.61 -22.50
C VAL A 8 0.71 -11.90 -23.03
N HIS A 9 1.73 -11.39 -22.34
CA HIS A 9 3.12 -11.53 -22.77
C HIS A 9 3.68 -12.91 -22.40
N GLN A 10 4.47 -13.48 -23.32
CA GLN A 10 5.21 -14.73 -23.08
C GLN A 10 6.63 -14.47 -22.58
N SER A 11 7.20 -13.31 -22.90
CA SER A 11 8.55 -12.89 -22.52
C SER A 11 8.57 -11.40 -22.21
N VAL A 12 9.60 -10.98 -21.48
CA VAL A 12 9.85 -9.58 -21.15
C VAL A 12 10.64 -8.91 -22.28
N SER A 13 10.23 -7.70 -22.67
CA SER A 13 10.95 -6.83 -23.60
C SER A 13 11.43 -5.57 -22.87
N SER A 14 12.43 -4.87 -23.42
CA SER A 14 12.94 -3.60 -22.86
C SER A 14 11.83 -2.58 -22.60
N GLU A 15 10.86 -2.46 -23.52
CA GLU A 15 9.72 -1.54 -23.37
C GLU A 15 8.85 -1.92 -22.16
N LEU A 16 8.68 -3.22 -21.88
CA LEU A 16 7.92 -3.70 -20.72
C LEU A 16 8.69 -3.52 -19.41
N GLU A 17 10.01 -3.64 -19.44
CA GLU A 17 10.88 -3.37 -18.29
C GLU A 17 10.80 -1.90 -17.88
N GLU A 18 10.90 -0.99 -18.85
CA GLU A 18 10.77 0.45 -18.62
C GLU A 18 9.40 0.81 -18.03
N LEU A 19 8.32 0.27 -18.60
CA LEU A 19 6.96 0.48 -18.08
C LEU A 19 6.77 -0.07 -16.67
N ALA A 20 7.31 -1.27 -16.39
CA ALA A 20 7.24 -1.88 -15.07
C ALA A 20 8.00 -1.06 -14.02
N ALA A 21 9.19 -0.57 -14.37
CA ALA A 21 10.01 0.28 -13.51
C ALA A 21 9.30 1.61 -13.21
N ALA A 22 8.77 2.28 -14.24
CA ALA A 22 8.04 3.53 -14.09
C ALA A 22 6.75 3.34 -13.26
N PHE A 23 6.02 2.26 -13.48
CA PHE A 23 4.85 1.93 -12.66
C PHE A 23 5.25 1.65 -11.20
N ALA A 24 6.33 0.91 -10.95
CA ALA A 24 6.81 0.60 -9.61
C ALA A 24 7.23 1.85 -8.82
N LEU A 25 7.76 2.86 -9.51
CA LEU A 25 8.12 4.16 -8.92
C LEU A 25 6.96 5.15 -8.87
N GLU A 26 5.77 4.76 -9.32
CA GLU A 26 4.58 5.62 -9.43
C GLU A 26 4.83 6.89 -10.30
N THR A 27 5.64 6.76 -11.35
CA THR A 27 6.01 7.88 -12.24
C THR A 27 5.31 7.86 -13.60
N LEU A 28 4.39 6.92 -13.82
CA LEU A 28 3.55 6.92 -15.02
C LEU A 28 2.48 8.00 -14.93
N GLU A 29 2.08 8.53 -16.08
CA GLU A 29 0.90 9.38 -16.18
C GLU A 29 -0.34 8.60 -15.70
N ILE A 30 -1.36 9.31 -15.19
CA ILE A 30 -2.51 8.67 -14.51
C ILE A 30 -3.21 7.64 -15.43
N ASP A 31 -3.43 8.00 -16.69
CA ASP A 31 -4.10 7.15 -17.68
C ASP A 31 -3.25 5.95 -18.12
N GLU A 32 -1.92 6.10 -18.13
CA GLU A 32 -0.96 5.02 -18.36
C GLU A 32 -0.87 4.08 -17.15
N GLY A 33 -0.92 4.62 -15.94
CA GLY A 33 -0.97 3.84 -14.70
C GLY A 33 -2.21 2.95 -14.64
N ASP A 34 -3.38 3.49 -14.94
CA ASP A 34 -4.63 2.72 -14.97
C ASP A 34 -4.61 1.64 -16.06
N ALA A 35 -4.06 1.98 -17.24
CA ALA A 35 -3.86 1.03 -18.33
C ALA A 35 -3.03 -0.18 -17.91
N TYR A 36 -1.91 0.08 -17.25
CA TYR A 36 -0.96 -0.93 -16.84
C TYR A 36 -1.54 -1.76 -15.69
N ARG A 37 -2.25 -1.13 -14.75
CA ARG A 37 -2.95 -1.80 -13.66
C ARG A 37 -3.99 -2.81 -14.17
N ASP A 38 -4.75 -2.45 -15.19
CA ASP A 38 -5.71 -3.37 -15.80
C ASP A 38 -5.02 -4.55 -16.49
N HIS A 39 -3.92 -4.30 -17.22
CA HIS A 39 -3.13 -5.35 -17.84
C HIS A 39 -2.53 -6.34 -16.82
N LEU A 40 -2.05 -5.85 -15.67
CA LEU A 40 -1.50 -6.68 -14.59
C LEU A 40 -2.51 -7.69 -14.02
N ARG A 41 -3.83 -7.45 -14.19
CA ARG A 41 -4.87 -8.43 -13.84
C ARG A 41 -4.84 -9.65 -14.75
N ALA A 42 -4.49 -9.47 -16.02
CA ALA A 42 -4.47 -10.51 -17.04
C ALA A 42 -3.09 -11.14 -17.29
N CYS A 43 -1.99 -10.40 -17.09
CA CYS A 43 -0.65 -10.84 -17.49
C CYS A 43 0.23 -11.26 -16.29
N PRO A 44 0.53 -12.56 -16.12
CA PRO A 44 1.37 -13.04 -15.02
C PRO A 44 2.85 -12.66 -15.19
N VAL A 45 3.36 -12.54 -16.43
CA VAL A 45 4.75 -12.17 -16.72
C VAL A 45 5.04 -10.75 -16.23
N CYS A 46 4.20 -9.78 -16.59
CA CYS A 46 4.36 -8.39 -16.14
C CYS A 46 4.13 -8.25 -14.64
N ARG A 47 3.28 -9.11 -14.03
CA ARG A 47 3.12 -9.14 -12.58
C ARG A 47 4.39 -9.65 -11.87
N GLY A 48 5.04 -10.68 -12.42
CA GLY A 48 6.32 -11.17 -11.92
C GLY A 48 7.39 -10.08 -11.97
N LEU A 49 7.56 -9.47 -13.14
CA LEU A 49 8.51 -8.37 -13.37
C LEU A 49 8.27 -7.19 -12.44
N LEU A 50 7.00 -6.79 -12.24
CA LEU A 50 6.66 -5.74 -11.29
C LEU A 50 7.06 -6.10 -9.86
N GLY A 51 6.86 -7.35 -9.44
CA GLY A 51 7.26 -7.82 -8.10
C GLY A 51 8.77 -7.71 -7.86
N GLU A 52 9.58 -7.95 -8.89
CA GLU A 52 11.04 -7.75 -8.83
C GLU A 52 11.39 -6.29 -8.61
N PHE A 53 10.80 -5.37 -9.38
CA PHE A 53 11.01 -3.93 -9.18
C PHE A 53 10.49 -3.45 -7.82
N GLN A 54 9.30 -3.89 -7.39
CA GLN A 54 8.73 -3.54 -6.09
C GLN A 54 9.64 -3.94 -4.93
N THR A 55 10.31 -5.10 -5.04
CA THR A 55 11.28 -5.53 -4.03
C THR A 55 12.41 -4.51 -3.86
N VAL A 56 12.91 -3.95 -4.96
CA VAL A 56 13.94 -2.90 -4.94
C VAL A 56 13.36 -1.57 -4.46
N VAL A 57 12.22 -1.14 -4.99
CA VAL A 57 11.61 0.15 -4.62
C VAL A 57 11.30 0.20 -3.11
N ASN A 58 10.84 -0.90 -2.53
CA ASN A 58 10.51 -0.97 -1.10
C ASN A 58 11.71 -0.78 -0.17
N ILE A 59 12.95 -1.04 -0.64
CA ILE A 59 14.16 -0.83 0.17
C ILE A 59 14.76 0.58 -0.01
N LEU A 60 14.40 1.30 -1.09
CA LEU A 60 14.97 2.61 -1.38
C LEU A 60 14.84 3.61 -0.21
N PRO A 61 13.68 3.72 0.47
CA PRO A 61 13.55 4.67 1.59
C PRO A 61 14.50 4.37 2.76
N VAL A 62 14.86 3.09 2.96
CA VAL A 62 15.77 2.67 4.04
C VAL A 62 17.21 3.07 3.74
N ALA A 63 17.58 3.18 2.47
CA ALA A 63 18.91 3.59 2.05
C ALA A 63 19.15 5.10 2.17
N LEU A 64 18.10 5.89 2.43
CA LEU A 64 18.19 7.34 2.56
C LEU A 64 18.54 7.75 3.99
N ASP A 65 19.31 8.83 4.12
CA ASP A 65 19.56 9.45 5.42
C ASP A 65 18.23 9.92 6.05
N VAL A 66 18.01 9.52 7.30
CA VAL A 66 16.81 9.90 8.03
C VAL A 66 16.87 11.38 8.36
N THR A 67 15.97 12.15 7.76
CA THR A 67 15.74 13.54 8.15
C THR A 67 14.79 13.57 9.35
N PRO A 68 15.09 14.33 10.42
CA PRO A 68 14.18 14.40 11.56
C PRO A 68 12.82 14.97 11.14
N THR A 69 11.76 14.21 11.39
CA THR A 69 10.38 14.65 11.20
C THR A 69 9.98 15.63 12.30
N ARG A 70 9.07 16.56 12.01
CA ARG A 70 8.48 17.43 13.05
C ARG A 70 7.67 16.58 14.02
N SER A 71 7.99 16.63 15.30
CA SER A 71 7.41 15.77 16.35
C SER A 71 5.89 15.89 16.42
N GLU A 72 5.34 17.07 16.14
CA GLU A 72 3.91 17.35 16.24
C GLU A 72 3.09 16.68 15.13
N LEU A 73 3.72 16.31 14.00
CA LEU A 73 3.01 15.73 12.85
C LEU A 73 2.39 14.38 13.19
N LYS A 74 3.05 13.59 14.05
CA LYS A 74 2.51 12.30 14.47
C LYS A 74 1.19 12.48 15.20
N ASP A 75 1.15 13.42 16.15
CA ASP A 75 -0.04 13.68 16.96
C ASP A 75 -1.19 14.25 16.10
N LEU A 76 -0.86 15.11 15.12
CA LEU A 76 -1.83 15.64 14.16
C LEU A 76 -2.43 14.55 13.27
N ILE A 77 -1.61 13.66 12.71
CA ILE A 77 -2.08 12.56 11.85
C ILE A 77 -2.95 11.59 12.65
N LEU A 78 -2.56 11.28 13.89
CA LEU A 78 -3.36 10.40 14.76
C LEU A 78 -4.68 11.04 15.16
N ALA A 79 -4.70 12.34 15.47
CA ALA A 79 -5.93 13.06 15.78
C ALA A 79 -6.90 13.07 14.59
N GLU A 80 -6.40 13.31 13.38
CA GLU A 80 -7.22 13.29 12.15
C GLU A 80 -7.79 11.89 11.88
N ALA A 81 -6.95 10.85 11.92
CA ALA A 81 -7.41 9.48 11.70
C ALA A 81 -8.45 9.03 12.74
N MET A 82 -8.35 9.50 13.99
CA MET A 82 -9.38 9.25 15.01
C MET A 82 -10.68 9.99 14.69
N ALA A 83 -10.61 11.24 14.23
CA ALA A 83 -11.79 12.01 13.86
C ALA A 83 -12.53 11.39 12.66
N ASP A 84 -11.79 10.95 11.63
CA ASP A 84 -12.36 10.21 10.49
C ASP A 84 -13.07 8.92 10.93
N PHE A 85 -12.43 8.15 11.82
CA PHE A 85 -13.01 6.93 12.36
C PHE A 85 -14.31 7.20 13.15
N GLU A 86 -14.33 8.25 13.98
CA GLU A 86 -15.53 8.63 14.75
C GLU A 86 -16.66 9.18 13.88
N SER A 87 -16.33 9.85 12.78
CA SER A 87 -17.28 10.37 11.80
C SER A 87 -17.96 9.24 11.01
N GLU A 88 -17.19 8.24 10.58
CA GLU A 88 -17.67 7.15 9.72
C GLU A 88 -18.33 6.01 10.51
N PHE A 89 -17.92 5.78 11.77
CA PHE A 89 -18.48 4.74 12.64
C PHE A 89 -19.28 5.31 13.81
N THR A 90 -20.51 5.75 13.57
CA THR A 90 -21.49 6.10 14.63
C THR A 90 -22.26 4.87 15.14
N GLY A 91 -21.55 3.77 15.40
CA GLY A 91 -22.15 2.47 15.75
C GLY A 91 -21.73 1.90 17.10
N PRO A 92 -22.42 0.85 17.60
CA PRO A 92 -22.19 0.23 18.92
C PRO A 92 -20.76 -0.25 19.17
N LEU A 93 -19.99 -0.51 18.11
CA LEU A 93 -18.58 -0.91 18.16
C LEU A 93 -17.66 0.18 18.73
N VAL A 94 -17.97 1.46 18.50
CA VAL A 94 -17.18 2.57 19.04
C VAL A 94 -17.37 2.70 20.55
N GLU A 95 -18.58 2.44 21.06
CA GLU A 95 -18.82 2.40 22.51
C GLU A 95 -18.11 1.22 23.20
N LEU A 96 -18.02 0.06 22.52
CA LEU A 96 -17.26 -1.09 23.02
C LEU A 96 -15.75 -0.85 23.07
N LEU A 97 -15.20 -0.07 22.14
CA LEU A 97 -13.77 0.31 22.13
C LEU A 97 -13.46 1.40 23.16
N LYS A 98 -14.41 2.29 23.46
CA LYS A 98 -14.29 3.33 24.51
C LYS A 98 -14.50 2.77 25.92
N ALA A 99 -15.10 1.59 26.06
CA ALA A 99 -15.23 0.92 27.35
C ALA A 99 -13.86 0.39 27.80
N GLU A 100 -13.41 0.81 29.00
CA GLU A 100 -12.20 0.22 29.60
C GLU A 100 -12.32 -1.31 29.62
N PRO A 101 -11.28 -2.04 29.21
CA PRO A 101 -11.33 -3.49 29.17
C PRO A 101 -11.54 -4.03 30.59
N LYS A 102 -12.74 -4.55 30.86
CA LYS A 102 -13.05 -5.32 32.07
C LYS A 102 -12.44 -6.73 31.99
N PHE A 103 -11.20 -6.86 31.55
CA PHE A 103 -10.47 -8.12 31.71
C PHE A 103 -10.01 -8.19 33.16
N GLY A 104 -10.86 -8.78 34.00
CA GLY A 104 -10.49 -9.19 35.34
C GLY A 104 -9.29 -10.11 35.27
N ARG A 105 -8.25 -9.79 36.06
CA ARG A 105 -6.94 -10.45 36.14
C ARG A 105 -6.97 -11.94 36.57
N ARG A 106 -8.12 -12.63 36.50
CA ARG A 106 -8.36 -13.96 37.08
C ARG A 106 -8.68 -15.08 36.08
N ASP A 107 -8.89 -14.76 34.79
CA ASP A 107 -9.36 -15.78 33.83
C ASP A 107 -8.24 -16.59 33.16
N TRP A 108 -6.97 -16.35 33.52
CA TRP A 108 -5.80 -17.08 32.98
C TRP A 108 -5.25 -18.17 33.92
N ILE A 109 -6.05 -18.67 34.87
CA ILE A 109 -5.63 -19.81 35.68
C ILE A 109 -6.74 -20.85 35.67
N MET A 110 -6.48 -21.95 34.96
CA MET A 110 -6.60 -23.36 35.39
C MET A 110 -6.79 -24.28 34.17
N PRO A 111 -6.54 -25.59 34.31
CA PRO A 111 -5.39 -26.28 34.89
C PRO A 111 -4.65 -27.14 33.85
#